data_AF-A0A0W8E987-F1
#
_entry.id   AF-A0A0W8E987-F1
#
_cell.length_a   1.000
_cell.length_b   1.000
_cell.length_c   1.000
_cell.angle_alpha   90.00
_cell.angle_beta   90.00
_cell.angle_gamma   90.00
#
_symmetry.space_group_name_H-M   'P 1'
#
loop_
_entity.id
_entity.type
_entity.pdbx_description
1 polymer ?
#
loop_
_entity_poly.entity_id
_entity_poly.type
_entity_poly.pdbx_seq_one_letter_code
_entity_poly.pdbx_strand_id
1 'polypeptide(L)' 'MATDKFEHATFYLTKDQVNNIKRLARDNQISRSALVRMIIREYLARQEGNHPK' A
#
# COMPACT_ATOMS: atom_id res chain seq x y z
N MET A 1 -2.03 9.11 -24.26
CA MET A 1 -1.67 9.44 -22.88
C MET A 1 -0.81 8.31 -22.39
N ALA A 2 0.45 8.58 -22.04
CA ALA A 2 1.38 7.54 -21.61
C ALA A 2 0.76 6.85 -20.39
N THR A 3 0.23 5.64 -20.58
CA THR A 3 0.13 4.67 -19.49
C THR A 3 1.57 4.29 -19.16
N ASP A 4 2.24 5.18 -18.42
CA ASP A 4 3.47 4.83 -17.72
C ASP A 4 3.15 3.56 -16.94
N LYS A 5 3.83 2.50 -17.35
CA LYS A 5 3.46 1.13 -17.07
C LYS A 5 3.57 0.93 -15.56
N PHE A 6 2.47 0.56 -14.92
CA PHE A 6 2.52 0.17 -13.51
C PHE A 6 3.57 -0.94 -13.34
N GLU A 7 4.58 -0.70 -12.50
CA GLU A 7 5.57 -1.73 -12.18
C GLU A 7 4.99 -2.69 -11.14
N HIS A 8 5.22 -3.99 -11.37
CA HIS A 8 4.81 -5.03 -10.43
C HIS A 8 5.89 -5.24 -9.38
N ALA A 9 5.52 -5.19 -8.11
CA ALA A 9 6.38 -5.51 -6.99
C ALA A 9 5.85 -6.72 -6.22
N THR A 10 6.76 -7.63 -5.84
CA THR A 10 6.46 -8.78 -4.99
C THR A 10 6.88 -8.48 -3.56
N PHE A 11 5.98 -8.73 -2.60
CA PHE A 11 6.24 -8.50 -1.17
C PHE A 11 6.19 -9.83 -0.41
N TYR A 12 7.17 -10.05 0.45
CA TYR A 12 7.11 -11.10 1.46
C TYR A 12 6.47 -10.54 2.71
N LEU A 13 5.34 -11.12 3.10
CA LEU A 13 4.55 -10.72 4.26
C LEU A 13 4.22 -11.96 5.07
N THR A 14 4.08 -11.79 6.39
CA THR A 14 3.61 -12.89 7.24
C THR A 14 2.16 -13.24 6.88
N LYS A 15 1.75 -14.48 7.19
CA LYS A 15 0.37 -14.94 6.97
C LYS A 15 -0.65 -14.01 7.63
N ASP A 16 -0.35 -13.53 8.84
CA ASP A 16 -1.25 -12.66 9.60
C ASP A 16 -1.37 -11.27 8.95
N GLN A 17 -0.27 -10.70 8.46
CA GLN A 17 -0.30 -9.45 7.69
C GLN A 17 -1.18 -9.60 6.44
N VAL A 18 -1.03 -10.70 5.69
CA VAL A 18 -1.86 -10.96 4.50
C VAL A 18 -3.34 -11.10 4.86
N ASN A 19 -3.66 -11.79 5.95
CA ASN A 19 -5.04 -11.95 6.41
C ASN A 19 -5.66 -10.61 6.84
N ASN A 20 -4.90 -9.78 7.55
CA ASN A 20 -5.33 -8.45 7.95
C ASN A 20 -5.59 -7.55 6.74
N ILE A 21 -4.71 -7.55 5.75
CA ILE A 21 -4.89 -6.81 4.49
C ILE A 21 -6.13 -7.29 3.76
N LYS A 22 -6.34 -8.61 3.65
CA LYS A 22 -7.51 -9.19 2.99
C LYS A 22 -8.82 -8.77 3.66
N ARG A 23 -8.87 -8.84 5.00
CA ARG A 23 -10.03 -8.45 5.78
C ARG A 23 -10.32 -6.95 5.61
N LEU A 24 -9.33 -6.09 5.88
CA LEU A 24 -9.49 -4.64 5.78
C LEU A 24 -9.89 -4.19 4.37
N ALA A 25 -9.30 -4.78 3.32
CA ALA A 25 -9.66 -4.46 1.95
C ALA A 25 -11.13 -4.82 1.64
N ARG A 26 -11.60 -5.98 2.14
CA ARG A 26 -13.00 -6.40 2.01
C ARG A 26 -13.94 -5.47 2.76
N ASP A 27 -13.64 -5.17 4.02
CA ASP A 27 -14.49 -4.33 4.87
C ASP A 27 -14.65 -2.91 4.28
N ASN A 28 -13.59 -2.40 3.65
CA ASN A 28 -13.59 -1.08 2.99
C ASN A 28 -13.99 -1.13 1.50
N GLN A 29 -14.38 -2.30 0.97
CA GLN A 29 -14.76 -2.50 -0.43
C GLN A 29 -13.73 -2.00 -1.46
N ILE A 30 -12.43 -2.14 -1.15
CA ILE A 30 -11.32 -1.76 -2.03
C ILE A 30 -10.47 -2.97 -2.41
N SER A 31 -9.67 -2.82 -3.47
CA SER A 31 -8.72 -3.87 -3.83
C SER A 31 -7.55 -3.93 -2.84
N ARG A 32 -7.00 -5.13 -2.66
CA ARG A 32 -5.81 -5.35 -1.81
C ARG A 32 -4.64 -4.48 -2.25
N SER A 33 -4.42 -4.35 -3.56
CA SER A 33 -3.35 -3.52 -4.12
C SER A 33 -3.59 -2.03 -3.89
N ALA A 34 -4.85 -1.56 -3.92
CA ALA A 34 -5.18 -0.19 -3.54
C ALA A 34 -4.88 0.06 -2.05
N LEU A 35 -5.28 -0.84 -1.16
CA LEU A 35 -4.99 -0.72 0.26
C LEU A 35 -3.48 -0.66 0.54
N VAL A 36 -2.70 -1.57 -0.06
CA VAL A 36 -1.24 -1.57 0.09
C VAL A 36 -0.63 -0.26 -0.42
N ARG A 37 -1.08 0.25 -1.58
CA ARG A 37 -0.62 1.55 -2.09
C ARG A 37 -0.96 2.71 -1.15
N MET A 38 -2.14 2.71 -0.55
CA MET A 38 -2.52 3.73 0.45
C MET A 38 -1.61 3.67 1.68
N ILE A 39 -1.32 2.48 2.20
CA ILE A 39 -0.42 2.29 3.33
C ILE A 39 1.00 2.79 3.00
N ILE A 40 1.53 2.43 1.83
CA ILE A 40 2.86 2.87 1.38
C ILE A 40 2.90 4.40 1.25
N ARG A 41 1.90 5.01 0.60
CA ARG A 41 1.82 6.46 0.42
C ARG A 41 1.78 7.19 1.76
N GLU A 42 0.94 6.73 2.69
CA GLU A 42 0.81 7.31 4.03
C GLU A 42 2.12 7.21 4.82
N TYR A 43 2.80 6.07 4.75
CA TYR A 43 4.09 5.88 5.41
C TYR A 43 5.16 6.86 4.87
N LEU A 44 5.25 7.02 3.54
CA LEU A 44 6.18 7.94 2.91
C LEU A 44 5.87 9.41 3.26
N ALA A 45 4.60 9.81 3.23
CA ALA A 45 4.18 11.17 3.57
C ALA A 45 4.58 11.56 5.00
N ARG A 46 4.50 10.62 5.95
CA ARG A 46 4.95 10.83 7.33
C ARG A 46 6.46 11.03 7.45
N GLN A 47 7.25 10.39 6.58
CA GLN A 47 8.72 10.52 6.56
C GLN A 47 9.17 11.86 5.96
N GLU A 48 8.46 12.33 4.93
CA GLU A 48 8.74 13.64 4.31
C GLU A 48 8.38 14.80 5.25
N GLY A 49 7.30 14.66 6.03
CA GLY A 49 6.91 15.66 7.03
C GLY A 49 7.83 15.75 8.26
N ASN A 50 8.72 14.77 8.46
CA ASN A 50 9.61 14.67 9.61
C ASN A 50 11.10 14.80 9.26
N HIS A 51 11.44 15.14 8.01
CA HIS A 51 12.78 15.59 7.64
C HIS A 51 12.87 17.11 7.88
N PRO A 52 13.62 17.59 8.89
CA PRO A 52 14.01 18.98 8.90
C PRO A 52 14.89 19.20 7.67
N LYS A 53 14.41 20.05 6.76
CA LYS A 53 15.29 20.62 5.72
C LYS A 53 16.38 21.46 6.36
#